data_AF-A0A645IXH0-F1
#
_entry.id   AF-A0A645IXH0-F1
#
_cell.length_a   1.000
_cell.length_b   1.000
_cell.length_c   1.000
_cell.angle_alpha   90.00
_cell.angle_beta   90.00
_cell.angle_gamma   90.00
#
_symmetry.space_group_name_H-M   'P 1'
#
loop_
_entity.id
_entity.type
_entity.pdbx_description
1 polymer ?
#
loop_
_entity_poly.entity_id
_entity_poly.type
_entity_poly.pdbx_seq_one_letter_code
_entity_poly.pdbx_strand_id
1 'polypeptide(L)' 'MQAECCIDTSVKVAFELGYSVVIPASATTTYSNPFLSGDQLNHYYERMIWHEPLAQVVDLEDALSLLKA' A
#
# COMPACT_ATOMS: atom_id res chain seq x y z
N MET A 1 7.53 -10.38 -3.30
CA MET A 1 6.85 -9.15 -3.76
C MET A 1 7.39 -8.01 -2.90
N GLN A 2 7.59 -6.81 -3.44
CA GLN A 2 8.23 -5.68 -2.74
C GLN A 2 7.31 -4.46 -2.79
N ALA A 3 7.16 -3.77 -1.65
CA ALA A 3 6.36 -2.56 -1.52
C ALA A 3 6.83 -1.46 -2.48
N GLU A 4 8.12 -1.15 -2.48
CA GLU A 4 8.74 -0.07 -3.27
C GLU A 4 8.82 -0.33 -4.77
N CYS A 5 8.55 -1.56 -5.23
CA CYS A 5 8.62 -1.94 -6.64
C CYS A 5 7.21 -2.16 -7.21
N CYS A 6 6.76 -3.43 -7.24
CA CYS A 6 5.54 -3.81 -7.94
C CYS A 6 4.28 -3.22 -7.31
N ILE A 7 4.22 -3.13 -5.98
CA ILE A 7 3.04 -2.57 -5.29
C ILE A 7 2.94 -1.07 -5.57
N ASP A 8 4.02 -0.32 -5.32
CA ASP A 8 4.03 1.13 -5.57
C ASP A 8 3.70 1.49 -7.01
N THR A 9 4.29 0.78 -7.97
CA THR A 9 3.99 0.97 -9.40
C THR A 9 2.51 0.71 -9.68
N SER A 10 1.96 -0.38 -9.14
CA SER A 10 0.55 -0.73 -9.37
C SER A 10 -0.40 0.29 -8.78
N VAL A 11 -0.13 0.79 -7.57
CA VAL A 11 -0.94 1.81 -6.90
C VAL A 11 -0.95 3.11 -7.70
N LYS A 12 0.23 3.60 -8.11
CA LYS A 12 0.36 4.85 -8.87
C LYS A 12 -0.31 4.76 -10.24
N VAL A 13 -0.08 3.67 -10.97
CA VAL A 13 -0.68 3.46 -12.30
C VAL A 13 -2.20 3.28 -12.17
N ALA A 14 -2.69 2.56 -11.16
CA ALA A 14 -4.13 2.44 -10.93
C ALA A 14 -4.79 3.80 -10.66
N PHE A 15 -4.15 4.66 -9.87
CA PHE A 15 -4.60 6.03 -9.65
C PHE A 15 -4.64 6.84 -10.96
N GLU A 16 -3.59 6.78 -11.77
CA GLU A 16 -3.54 7.48 -13.08
C GLU A 16 -4.62 7.00 -14.05
N LEU A 17 -5.00 5.73 -13.97
CA LEU A 17 -6.08 5.15 -14.77
C LEU A 17 -7.49 5.41 -14.18
N GLY A 18 -7.58 6.10 -13.04
CA GLY A 18 -8.85 6.48 -12.41
C GLY A 18 -9.51 5.39 -11.57
N TYR A 19 -8.77 4.35 -11.18
CA TYR A 19 -9.28 3.35 -10.24
C TYR A 19 -9.27 3.86 -8.81
N SER A 20 -10.32 3.50 -8.06
CA SER A 20 -10.31 3.62 -6.59
C SER A 20 -9.52 2.45 -6.00
N VAL A 21 -8.42 2.75 -5.31
CA VAL A 21 -7.52 1.75 -4.73
C VAL A 21 -7.71 1.71 -3.21
N VAL A 22 -7.89 0.50 -2.66
CA VAL A 22 -7.89 0.23 -1.21
C VAL A 22 -6.70 -0.66 -0.88
N ILE A 23 -5.91 -0.29 0.12
CA ILE A 23 -4.76 -1.07 0.61
C ILE A 23 -5.03 -1.45 2.07
N PRO A 24 -5.13 -2.76 2.40
CA PRO A 24 -5.14 -3.19 3.79
C PRO A 24 -3.77 -2.94 4.43
N ALA A 25 -3.73 -2.22 5.53
CA ALA A 25 -2.52 -1.93 6.28
C ALA A 25 -1.84 -3.23 6.74
N SER A 26 -0.51 -3.24 6.74
CA SER A 26 0.30 -4.43 7.09
C SER A 26 0.09 -5.66 6.19
N ALA A 27 -0.57 -5.51 5.03
CA ALA A 27 -0.75 -6.60 4.05
C ALA A 27 0.27 -6.57 2.90
N THR A 28 1.27 -5.70 2.99
CA THR A 28 2.40 -5.63 2.04
C THR A 28 3.70 -6.05 2.72
N THR A 29 4.69 -6.48 1.94
CA THR A 29 6.01 -6.88 2.45
C THR A 29 7.12 -6.41 1.52
N THR A 30 8.32 -6.27 2.07
CA THR A 30 9.53 -5.96 1.31
C THR A 30 10.80 -6.40 2.05
N TYR A 31 11.95 -6.25 1.39
CA TYR A 31 13.26 -6.49 1.96
C TYR A 31 13.84 -5.19 2.53
N SER A 32 14.64 -5.31 3.59
CA SER A 32 15.47 -4.19 4.05
C SER A 32 16.45 -3.76 2.96
N ASN A 33 16.75 -2.47 2.91
CA ASN A 33 17.77 -1.90 2.03
C ASN A 33 18.85 -1.18 2.86
N PRO A 34 19.91 -0.62 2.23
CA PRO A 34 20.99 0.06 2.98
C PRO A 34 20.58 1.28 3.80
N PHE A 35 19.37 1.81 3.60
CA PHE A 35 18.88 3.04 4.23
C PHE A 35 17.77 2.79 5.27
N LEU A 36 16.88 1.82 5.02
CA LEU A 36 15.70 1.54 5.82
C LEU A 36 15.46 0.03 5.97
N SER A 37 14.95 -0.39 7.12
CA SER A 37 14.46 -1.76 7.31
C SER A 37 13.20 -2.02 6.47
N GLY A 38 12.88 -3.29 6.21
CA GLY A 38 11.65 -3.67 5.50
C GLY A 38 10.39 -3.11 6.19
N ASP A 39 10.34 -3.15 7.52
CA ASP A 39 9.23 -2.58 8.29
C ASP A 39 9.13 -1.06 8.13
N GLN A 40 10.27 -0.36 8.17
CA GLN A 40 10.30 1.08 7.95
C GLN A 40 9.86 1.46 6.53
N LEU A 41 10.25 0.66 5.52
CA LEU A 41 9.82 0.86 4.15
C LEU A 41 8.31 0.64 3.99
N ASN A 42 7.77 -0.47 4.50
CA ASN A 42 6.33 -0.73 4.44
C ASN A 42 5.55 0.41 5.12
N HIS A 43 5.99 0.82 6.32
CA HIS A 43 5.35 1.92 7.03
C HIS A 43 5.43 3.25 6.26
N TYR A 44 6.59 3.55 5.66
CA TYR A 44 6.78 4.74 4.85
C TYR A 44 5.85 4.75 3.63
N TYR A 45 5.78 3.66 2.88
CA TYR A 45 4.90 3.58 1.71
C TYR A 45 3.42 3.65 2.09
N GLU A 46 2.98 2.89 3.09
CA GLU A 46 1.58 2.89 3.55
C GLU A 46 1.15 4.26 4.09
N ARG A 47 2.00 4.96 4.86
CA ARG A 47 1.57 6.19 5.58
C ARG A 47 1.95 7.49 4.89
N MET A 48 3.01 7.51 4.08
CA MET A 48 3.55 8.74 3.50
C MET A 48 3.41 8.82 1.98
N ILE A 49 3.40 7.68 1.28
CA ILE A 49 3.34 7.66 -0.19
C ILE A 49 1.92 7.37 -0.67
N TRP A 50 1.31 6.26 -0.21
CA TRP A 50 0.03 5.81 -0.75
C TRP A 50 -1.18 6.43 -0.07
N HIS A 51 -1.08 6.71 1.23
CA HIS A 51 -2.17 7.37 1.95
C HIS A 51 -2.56 8.66 1.22
N GLU A 52 -3.87 8.81 0.98
CA GLU A 52 -4.55 9.82 0.16
C GLU A 52 -3.66 10.91 -0.48
N PRO A 53 -3.66 11.03 -1.83
CA PRO A 53 -4.78 10.68 -2.70
C PRO A 53 -4.66 9.35 -3.46
N LEU A 54 -3.51 8.67 -3.41
CA LEU A 54 -3.25 7.52 -4.28
C LEU A 54 -4.09 6.29 -3.94
N ALA A 55 -4.29 6.02 -2.65
CA ALA A 55 -5.11 4.92 -2.16
C ALA A 55 -5.72 5.23 -0.79
N GLN A 56 -6.80 4.53 -0.48
CA GLN A 56 -7.35 4.44 0.87
C GLN A 56 -6.64 3.31 1.62
N VAL A 57 -5.73 3.68 2.52
CA VAL A 57 -5.04 2.73 3.40
C VAL A 57 -5.89 2.55 4.65
N VAL A 58 -6.43 1.34 4.83
CA VAL A 58 -7.41 1.01 5.88
C VAL A 58 -6.94 -0.20 6.70
N ASP A 59 -7.49 -0.40 7.89
CA ASP A 59 -7.18 -1.59 8.68
C ASP A 59 -7.71 -2.86 7.98
N LEU A 60 -7.13 -4.02 8.31
CA LEU A 60 -7.45 -5.28 7.63
C LEU A 60 -8.93 -5.64 7.77
N GLU A 61 -9.50 -5.43 8.95
CA GLU A 61 -10.91 -5.68 9.24
C GLU A 61 -11.83 -4.81 8.37
N ASP A 62 -11.48 -3.54 8.18
CA ASP A 62 -12.22 -2.61 7.33
C ASP A 62 -12.13 -3.06 5.87
N ALA A 63 -10.94 -3.43 5.40
CA ALA A 63 -10.78 -3.97 4.04
C ALA A 63 -11.61 -5.25 3.83
N LEU A 64 -11.63 -6.16 4.80
CA LEU A 64 -12.45 -7.38 4.73
C LEU A 64 -13.95 -7.08 4.76
N SER A 65 -14.38 -6.01 5.43
CA SER A 65 -15.78 -5.60 5.46
C SER A 65 -16.30 -5.17 4.09
N LEU A 66 -15.45 -4.56 3.26
CA LEU A 66 -15.79 -4.15 1.88
C LEU A 66 -16.08 -5.33 0.94
N LEU A 67 -15.57 -6.52 1.27
CA LEU A 67 -15.74 -7.73 0.46
C LEU A 67 -16.95 -8.57 0.88
N LYS A 68 -17.53 -8.30 2.05
CA LYS A 68 -18.69 -9.01 2.57
C LYS A 68 -19.95 -8.40 1.94
N ALA A 69 -20.53 -9.12 0.99
CA ALA A 69 -21.84 -8.84 0.41
C ALA A 69 -22.99 -9.21 1.37
#